data_AF-A0A6A5QTK2-F1
#
_entry.id   AF-A0A6A5QTK2-F1
#
_cell.length_a   1.000
_cell.length_b   1.000
_cell.length_c   1.000
_cell.angle_alpha   90.00
_cell.angle_beta   90.00
_cell.angle_gamma   90.00
#
_symmetry.space_group_name_H-M   'P 1'
#
loop_
_entity.id
_entity.type
_entity.pdbx_description
1 polymer ?
#
loop_
_entity_poly.entity_id
_entity_poly.type
_entity_poly.pdbx_seq_one_letter_code
_entity_poly.pdbx_strand_id
1 'polypeptide(L)'
;MPYYSFALLALVASTSAFNIWPRQTSNCPAVWSDVAKELQTSFAGCGRDAQGAIRAPFHDCINNGCDGSLILSHECSRAENAGLSNICSKLKAWSTKYSVSAADMIQFAAATAIAVCPLGPTVKALVGRKDSSNAAPVGSVPSSRDSVDKILSAFSAKGFSADDLVALLGTHSVAIQVNDDPSQAGKSLDSTPSVYDTKFYTETKDGTAPYSLQSDKLMSNDTQTAETWSSFGDNRDSWASKFTDAWNRFSVIGNDVGSLSDCSNLIQSGSAAKRRAMTMDPNTAKLAIELQLADIEDLLDSLYDSEELPDGDARASFELMRGDLEEQLQILEGQILTLRILKEEHDNRIAFSRLLEEERQAVTDHQLAMRLAGVAIADSRNESDNEGNTSSFADEDTIICQLSDTEQDEHATVKAGEVKANTSSKILGSKTLIKCCTCMDVVSSKNTLTLRCKPEAHTYCHGCLVDLFKSAIKNTSLFPPRCFEELATPNPTYCSKAECAKFIRPSDIRADVATCAFCKDATCVRCKCAKHEGLCPSDPHVQLLMDFARRSRFQQCTKCKNMVELSSGCFHMTYGSLNPKY
;
A
#
# COMPACT_ATOMS: atom_id res chain seq x y z
N MET A 1 -32.87 -10.46 -60.11
CA MET A 1 -31.44 -10.56 -59.77
C MET A 1 -31.26 -10.18 -58.31
N PRO A 2 -30.50 -10.94 -57.50
CA PRO A 2 -30.35 -10.70 -56.07
C PRO A 2 -29.32 -9.60 -55.76
N TYR A 3 -29.48 -8.96 -54.60
CA TYR A 3 -28.49 -8.06 -54.02
C TYR A 3 -27.39 -8.86 -53.32
N TYR A 4 -26.11 -8.56 -53.60
CA TYR A 4 -24.96 -9.12 -52.88
C TYR A 4 -24.39 -8.09 -51.90
N SER A 5 -24.91 -8.08 -50.67
CA SER A 5 -24.26 -7.38 -49.56
C SER A 5 -23.07 -8.21 -49.08
N PHE A 6 -21.85 -7.77 -49.41
CA PHE A 6 -20.64 -8.32 -48.81
C PHE A 6 -20.52 -7.83 -47.35
N ALA A 7 -21.05 -8.63 -46.43
CA ALA A 7 -20.78 -8.44 -45.00
C ALA A 7 -19.30 -8.76 -44.73
N LEU A 8 -18.49 -7.73 -44.54
CA LEU A 8 -17.08 -7.90 -44.18
C LEU A 8 -17.00 -8.43 -42.74
N LEU A 9 -16.81 -9.73 -42.58
CA LEU A 9 -16.61 -10.33 -41.25
C LEU A 9 -15.25 -9.87 -40.72
N ALA A 10 -15.25 -8.83 -39.89
CA ALA A 10 -14.09 -8.43 -39.13
C ALA A 10 -13.76 -9.56 -38.13
N LEU A 11 -12.82 -10.43 -38.52
CA LEU A 11 -12.19 -11.38 -37.61
C LEU A 11 -11.42 -10.59 -36.56
N VAL A 12 -12.11 -10.27 -35.46
CA VAL A 12 -11.47 -9.84 -34.22
C VAL A 12 -10.68 -11.04 -33.71
N ALA A 13 -9.44 -11.16 -34.17
CA ALA A 13 -8.48 -12.07 -33.61
C ALA A 13 -8.27 -11.63 -32.17
N SER A 14 -8.88 -12.36 -31.22
CA SER A 14 -8.73 -12.13 -29.79
C SER A 14 -7.25 -12.21 -29.44
N THR A 15 -6.59 -11.06 -29.36
CA THR A 15 -5.19 -10.96 -28.96
C THR A 15 -5.07 -11.61 -27.59
N SER A 16 -4.33 -12.73 -27.53
CA SER A 16 -4.05 -13.43 -26.30
C SER A 16 -3.61 -12.42 -25.26
N ALA A 17 -4.28 -12.38 -24.10
CA ALA A 17 -4.06 -11.33 -23.12
C ALA A 17 -2.56 -11.22 -22.81
N PHE A 18 -1.96 -10.07 -23.11
CA PHE A 18 -0.56 -9.81 -22.81
C PHE A 18 -0.33 -10.07 -21.32
N ASN A 19 0.75 -10.76 -20.97
CA ASN A 19 1.07 -11.02 -19.57
C ASN A 19 1.44 -9.69 -18.91
N ILE A 20 0.49 -9.12 -18.16
CA ILE A 20 0.61 -7.78 -17.55
C ILE A 20 1.65 -7.74 -16.41
N TRP A 21 2.20 -8.89 -16.03
CA TRP A 21 3.22 -9.02 -14.99
C TRP A 21 4.60 -9.33 -15.57
N PRO A 22 5.66 -8.72 -15.01
CA PRO A 22 7.01 -8.94 -15.48
C PRO A 22 7.45 -10.38 -15.23
N ARG A 23 8.43 -10.84 -16.01
CA ARG A 23 8.96 -12.18 -15.82
C ARG A 23 9.61 -12.28 -14.46
N GLN A 24 9.14 -13.19 -13.62
CA GLN A 24 9.85 -13.62 -12.41
C GLN A 24 11.09 -14.46 -12.80
N THR A 25 12.08 -13.79 -13.40
CA THR A 25 13.45 -14.29 -13.47
C THR A 25 14.00 -14.37 -12.06
N SER A 26 14.52 -15.53 -11.66
CA SER A 26 14.93 -15.81 -10.27
C SER A 26 16.11 -14.99 -9.76
N ASN A 27 16.74 -14.15 -10.59
CA ASN A 27 17.64 -13.06 -10.18
C ASN A 27 17.48 -11.86 -11.12
N CYS A 28 17.57 -10.66 -10.55
CA CYS A 28 17.91 -9.43 -11.27
C CYS A 28 19.37 -9.52 -11.80
N PRO A 29 19.73 -8.96 -12.97
CA PRO A 29 21.11 -8.97 -13.45
C PRO A 29 22.07 -8.30 -12.45
N ALA A 30 23.14 -9.00 -12.07
CA ALA A 30 23.95 -8.67 -10.89
C ALA A 30 24.48 -7.22 -10.86
N VAL A 31 24.83 -6.66 -12.03
CA VAL A 31 25.31 -5.28 -12.23
C VAL A 31 24.40 -4.21 -11.58
N TRP A 32 23.08 -4.44 -11.55
CA TRP A 32 22.14 -3.51 -10.93
C TRP A 32 22.34 -3.37 -9.41
N SER A 33 22.99 -4.33 -8.77
CA SER A 33 23.35 -4.24 -7.34
C SER A 33 24.42 -3.18 -7.07
N ASP A 34 25.29 -2.90 -8.04
CA ASP A 34 26.33 -1.87 -7.92
C ASP A 34 25.85 -0.52 -8.45
N VAL A 35 25.05 -0.52 -9.52
CA VAL A 35 24.27 0.64 -9.97
C VAL A 35 23.41 1.19 -8.82
N ALA A 36 22.68 0.33 -8.10
CA ALA A 36 21.86 0.73 -6.96
C ALA A 36 22.67 1.41 -5.84
N LYS A 37 23.89 0.95 -5.55
CA LYS A 37 24.76 1.57 -4.54
C LYS A 37 25.19 2.96 -4.97
N GLU A 38 25.73 3.11 -6.19
CA GLU A 38 26.22 4.42 -6.66
C GLU A 38 25.08 5.44 -6.76
N LEU A 39 23.89 5.03 -7.21
CA LEU A 39 22.71 5.89 -7.26
C LEU A 39 22.19 6.23 -5.84
N GLN A 40 22.18 5.28 -4.90
CA GLN A 40 21.80 5.55 -3.50
C GLN A 40 22.73 6.58 -2.85
N THR A 41 24.05 6.50 -3.10
CA THR A 41 25.00 7.53 -2.66
C THR A 41 24.80 8.85 -3.39
N SER A 42 24.59 8.83 -4.72
CA SER A 42 24.48 10.04 -5.55
C SER A 42 23.18 10.84 -5.32
N PHE A 43 22.12 10.19 -4.83
CA PHE A 43 20.82 10.80 -4.55
C PHE A 43 20.57 11.07 -3.06
N ALA A 44 21.55 10.78 -2.19
CA ALA A 44 21.45 11.01 -0.76
C ALA A 44 21.03 12.47 -0.45
N GLY A 45 20.09 12.63 0.48
CA GLY A 45 19.52 13.93 0.84
C GLY A 45 18.53 14.53 -0.17
N CYS A 46 18.12 13.80 -1.21
CA CYS A 46 17.13 14.27 -2.20
C CYS A 46 17.54 15.59 -2.89
N GLY A 47 18.82 15.69 -3.28
CA GLY A 47 19.39 16.85 -3.96
C GLY A 47 19.04 16.96 -5.45
N ARG A 48 19.58 17.98 -6.14
CA ARG A 48 19.25 18.33 -7.55
C ARG A 48 19.39 17.17 -8.54
N ASP A 49 20.33 16.25 -8.32
CA ASP A 49 20.48 15.05 -9.16
C ASP A 49 19.30 14.09 -9.01
N ALA A 50 18.79 13.90 -7.78
CA ALA A 50 17.62 13.07 -7.49
C ALA A 50 16.35 13.68 -8.13
N GLN A 51 16.13 14.98 -7.93
CA GLN A 51 15.03 15.73 -8.54
C GLN A 51 15.07 15.63 -10.08
N GLY A 52 16.27 15.75 -10.67
CA GLY A 52 16.50 15.57 -12.10
C GLY A 52 16.23 14.15 -12.60
N ALA A 53 16.61 13.13 -11.81
CA ALA A 53 16.37 11.73 -12.14
C ALA A 53 14.88 11.38 -12.08
N ILE A 54 14.13 11.93 -11.12
CA ILE A 54 12.67 11.79 -11.02
C ILE A 54 11.97 12.41 -12.22
N ARG A 55 12.44 13.57 -12.71
CA ARG A 55 11.90 14.24 -13.90
C ARG A 55 12.23 13.52 -15.21
N ALA A 56 13.38 12.85 -15.32
CA ALA A 56 13.85 12.28 -16.59
C ALA A 56 12.88 11.28 -17.27
N PRO A 57 12.24 10.31 -16.57
CA PRO A 57 11.22 9.43 -17.14
C PRO A 57 10.09 10.15 -17.87
N PHE A 58 9.60 11.29 -17.38
CA PHE A 58 8.52 12.01 -18.05
C PHE A 58 8.96 12.50 -19.44
N HIS A 59 10.17 13.05 -19.54
CA HIS A 59 10.72 13.60 -20.78
C HIS A 59 11.17 12.51 -21.77
N ASP A 60 11.41 11.27 -21.32
CA ASP A 60 11.67 10.09 -22.17
C ASP A 60 10.34 9.45 -22.62
N CYS A 61 9.50 9.02 -21.67
CA CYS A 61 8.37 8.13 -21.92
C CYS A 61 7.16 8.79 -22.60
N ILE A 62 6.89 10.09 -22.39
CA ILE A 62 5.59 10.70 -22.78
C ILE A 62 5.36 10.70 -24.30
N ASN A 63 6.42 10.61 -25.10
CA ASN A 63 6.35 10.67 -26.57
C ASN A 63 6.54 9.29 -27.20
N ASN A 64 7.78 8.81 -27.27
CA ASN A 64 8.13 7.57 -27.97
C ASN A 64 7.91 6.30 -27.11
N GLY A 65 7.70 6.47 -25.81
CA GLY A 65 7.80 5.39 -24.81
C GLY A 65 9.16 5.43 -24.12
N CYS A 66 9.31 4.64 -23.07
CA CYS A 66 10.53 4.63 -22.26
C CYS A 66 11.64 3.87 -23.00
N ASP A 67 12.32 4.54 -23.92
CA ASP A 67 13.25 3.96 -24.90
C ASP A 67 14.68 4.54 -24.83
N GLY A 68 14.94 5.46 -23.90
CA GLY A 68 16.26 6.07 -23.70
C GLY A 68 16.64 7.15 -24.72
N SER A 69 15.75 7.48 -25.67
CA SER A 69 15.98 8.50 -26.70
C SER A 69 16.39 9.85 -26.10
N LEU A 70 15.91 10.19 -24.90
CA LEU A 70 16.24 11.41 -24.15
C LEU A 70 17.76 11.67 -24.06
N ILE A 71 18.54 10.64 -23.67
CA ILE A 71 20.00 10.75 -23.49
C ILE A 71 20.82 10.20 -24.67
N LEU A 72 20.19 9.43 -25.56
CA LEU A 72 20.83 8.86 -26.75
C LEU A 72 20.79 9.81 -27.97
N SER A 73 19.73 10.60 -28.14
CA SER A 73 19.43 11.33 -29.38
C SER A 73 19.48 12.87 -29.27
N HIS A 74 20.30 13.38 -28.33
CA HIS A 74 20.55 14.81 -28.08
C HIS A 74 19.37 15.64 -27.53
N GLU A 75 18.32 15.00 -27.01
CA GLU A 75 17.12 15.71 -26.56
C GLU A 75 17.33 16.57 -25.31
N CYS A 76 18.22 16.19 -24.39
CA CYS A 76 18.51 16.95 -23.16
C CYS A 76 19.14 18.34 -23.37
N SER A 77 19.36 18.75 -24.62
CA SER A 77 19.81 20.10 -25.00
C SER A 77 18.72 20.96 -25.65
N ARG A 78 17.50 20.41 -25.83
CA ARG A 78 16.35 21.14 -26.38
C ARG A 78 15.65 22.00 -25.31
N ALA A 79 14.87 22.98 -25.76
CA ALA A 79 14.19 23.94 -24.89
C ALA A 79 13.15 23.27 -23.97
N GLU A 80 12.36 22.33 -24.51
CA GLU A 80 11.39 21.54 -23.74
C GLU A 80 12.02 20.70 -22.62
N ASN A 81 13.31 20.39 -22.74
CA ASN A 81 14.08 19.58 -21.79
C ASN A 81 15.06 20.42 -20.95
N ALA A 82 14.91 21.75 -20.95
CA ALA A 82 15.78 22.66 -20.22
C ALA A 82 15.90 22.28 -18.72
N GLY A 83 17.14 22.34 -18.21
CA GLY A 83 17.48 21.93 -16.84
C GLY A 83 17.85 20.45 -16.67
N LEU A 84 17.57 19.57 -17.66
CA LEU A 84 17.94 18.14 -17.56
C LEU A 84 19.38 17.82 -17.98
N SER A 85 20.08 18.73 -18.66
CA SER A 85 21.38 18.46 -19.31
C SER A 85 22.45 17.90 -18.37
N ASN A 86 22.49 18.35 -17.10
CA ASN A 86 23.43 17.87 -16.09
C ASN A 86 23.13 16.42 -15.66
N ILE A 87 21.87 16.10 -15.35
CA ILE A 87 21.49 14.74 -14.93
C ILE A 87 21.55 13.77 -16.11
N CYS A 88 21.16 14.18 -17.32
CA CYS A 88 21.33 13.38 -18.52
C CYS A 88 22.80 12.98 -18.77
N SER A 89 23.74 13.90 -18.50
CA SER A 89 25.17 13.62 -18.62
C SER A 89 25.63 12.57 -17.60
N LYS A 90 25.13 12.61 -16.36
CA LYS A 90 25.39 11.61 -15.33
C LYS A 90 24.74 10.25 -15.64
N LEU A 91 23.47 10.23 -16.04
CA LEU A 91 22.76 9.02 -16.48
C LEU A 91 23.48 8.34 -17.65
N LYS A 92 23.96 9.12 -18.64
CA LYS A 92 24.75 8.60 -19.77
C LYS A 92 26.11 8.06 -19.32
N ALA A 93 26.77 8.73 -18.38
CA ALA A 93 28.02 8.25 -17.79
C ALA A 93 27.82 6.93 -17.02
N TRP A 94 26.79 6.80 -16.19
CA TRP A 94 26.47 5.57 -15.45
C TRP A 94 26.05 4.41 -16.38
N SER A 95 25.20 4.67 -17.37
CA SER A 95 24.85 3.69 -18.42
C SER A 95 26.10 3.15 -19.12
N THR A 96 27.00 4.04 -19.53
CA THR A 96 28.28 3.66 -20.16
C THR A 96 29.19 2.88 -19.19
N LYS A 97 29.36 3.37 -17.96
CA LYS A 97 30.21 2.79 -16.91
C LYS A 97 29.83 1.34 -16.58
N TYR A 98 28.53 1.06 -16.51
CA TYR A 98 28.00 -0.26 -16.17
C TYR A 98 27.60 -1.12 -17.37
N SER A 99 27.73 -0.60 -18.60
CA SER A 99 27.28 -1.27 -19.83
C SER A 99 25.82 -1.73 -19.79
N VAL A 100 24.95 -0.87 -19.23
CA VAL A 100 23.49 -1.07 -19.15
C VAL A 100 22.75 -0.09 -20.07
N SER A 101 21.55 -0.45 -20.49
CA SER A 101 20.75 0.36 -21.42
C SER A 101 20.48 1.77 -20.86
N ALA A 102 20.44 2.76 -21.74
CA ALA A 102 20.06 4.12 -21.41
C ALA A 102 18.62 4.17 -20.85
N ALA A 103 17.71 3.43 -21.48
CA ALA A 103 16.31 3.30 -21.09
C ALA A 103 16.17 2.77 -19.64
N ASP A 104 16.86 1.67 -19.29
CA ASP A 104 16.79 1.13 -17.92
C ASP A 104 17.50 2.05 -16.92
N MET A 105 18.62 2.68 -17.29
CA MET A 105 19.33 3.60 -16.41
C MET A 105 18.47 4.80 -16.00
N ILE A 106 17.70 5.39 -16.92
CA ILE A 106 16.75 6.48 -16.61
C ILE A 106 15.70 6.00 -15.59
N GLN A 107 15.06 4.86 -15.85
CA GLN A 107 13.95 4.37 -15.02
C GLN A 107 14.41 3.85 -13.65
N PHE A 108 15.55 3.17 -13.60
CA PHE A 108 16.14 2.64 -12.36
C PHE A 108 16.72 3.77 -11.50
N ALA A 109 17.32 4.79 -12.11
CA ALA A 109 17.75 6.00 -11.40
C ALA A 109 16.55 6.74 -10.79
N ALA A 110 15.47 6.93 -11.54
CA ALA A 110 14.25 7.54 -11.01
C ALA A 110 13.65 6.73 -9.86
N ALA A 111 13.49 5.40 -10.01
CA ALA A 111 12.99 4.54 -8.94
C ALA A 111 13.87 4.59 -7.67
N THR A 112 15.19 4.68 -7.84
CA THR A 112 16.14 4.86 -6.73
C THR A 112 15.99 6.24 -6.09
N ALA A 113 15.88 7.31 -6.89
CA ALA A 113 15.74 8.68 -6.41
C ALA A 113 14.44 8.88 -5.62
N ILE A 114 13.29 8.40 -6.14
CA ILE A 114 12.00 8.42 -5.42
C ILE A 114 12.17 7.74 -4.06
N ALA A 115 12.73 6.54 -4.03
CA ALA A 115 12.85 5.76 -2.81
C ALA A 115 13.82 6.40 -1.79
N VAL A 116 14.94 6.98 -2.23
CA VAL A 116 15.95 7.63 -1.36
C VAL A 116 15.43 8.94 -0.77
N CYS A 117 14.57 9.68 -1.48
CA CYS A 117 13.95 10.88 -0.94
C CYS A 117 13.11 10.57 0.33
N PRO A 118 13.25 11.33 1.42
CA PRO A 118 12.42 11.20 2.62
C PRO A 118 10.93 11.14 2.29
N LEU A 119 10.19 10.23 2.94
CA LEU A 119 8.76 9.95 2.70
C LEU A 119 8.39 9.42 1.29
N GLY A 120 9.35 9.25 0.39
CA GLY A 120 9.11 8.75 -0.97
C GLY A 120 8.57 7.31 -1.02
N PRO A 121 7.58 7.02 -1.88
CA PRO A 121 6.99 5.69 -2.02
C PRO A 121 7.92 4.73 -2.77
N THR A 122 7.77 3.41 -2.53
CA THR A 122 8.57 2.38 -3.23
C THR A 122 7.89 1.94 -4.52
N VAL A 123 8.39 2.46 -5.65
CA VAL A 123 7.95 2.09 -7.01
C VAL A 123 8.71 0.89 -7.56
N LYS A 124 8.23 0.31 -8.66
CA LYS A 124 8.89 -0.81 -9.35
C LYS A 124 10.13 -0.34 -10.12
N ALA A 125 11.24 -1.04 -9.93
CA ALA A 125 12.42 -0.96 -10.80
C ALA A 125 12.47 -2.21 -11.68
N LEU A 126 11.84 -2.13 -12.85
CA LEU A 126 11.95 -3.15 -13.89
C LEU A 126 13.11 -2.81 -14.83
N VAL A 127 13.78 -3.83 -15.40
CA VAL A 127 14.90 -3.68 -16.34
C VAL A 127 14.79 -4.66 -17.51
N GLY A 128 15.50 -4.39 -18.61
CA GLY A 128 15.46 -5.17 -19.86
C GLY A 128 14.92 -4.39 -21.06
N ARG A 129 14.77 -3.06 -20.97
CA ARG A 129 14.27 -2.22 -22.07
C ARG A 129 15.28 -2.18 -23.22
N LYS A 130 14.76 -1.98 -24.42
CA LYS A 130 15.58 -1.85 -25.63
C LYS A 130 15.82 -0.37 -25.95
N ASP A 131 17.09 0.02 -25.97
CA ASP A 131 17.51 1.36 -26.34
C ASP A 131 17.12 1.77 -27.77
N SER A 132 16.83 3.06 -27.91
CA SER A 132 16.42 3.74 -29.13
C SER A 132 17.20 5.04 -29.29
N SER A 133 17.74 5.29 -30.48
CA SER A 133 18.33 6.58 -30.85
C SER A 133 17.40 7.43 -31.72
N ASN A 134 16.12 7.03 -31.84
CA ASN A 134 15.11 7.77 -32.58
C ASN A 134 14.53 8.85 -31.66
N ALA A 135 14.85 10.12 -31.92
CA ALA A 135 14.42 11.21 -31.06
C ALA A 135 12.91 11.42 -31.08
N ALA A 136 12.33 11.88 -29.96
CA ALA A 136 10.96 12.35 -29.92
C ALA A 136 10.77 13.60 -30.81
N PRO A 137 9.55 13.87 -31.32
CA PRO A 137 9.26 15.09 -32.04
C PRO A 137 9.58 16.34 -31.22
N VAL A 138 10.06 17.41 -31.87
CA VAL A 138 10.40 18.66 -31.17
C VAL A 138 9.12 19.32 -30.64
N GLY A 139 9.15 19.75 -29.38
CA GLY A 139 8.03 20.46 -28.75
C GLY A 139 6.80 19.60 -28.43
N SER A 140 6.92 18.27 -28.42
CA SER A 140 5.79 17.37 -28.10
C SER A 140 5.63 17.05 -26.61
N VAL A 141 6.64 17.32 -25.78
CA VAL A 141 6.51 17.25 -24.30
C VAL A 141 5.52 18.33 -23.81
N PRO A 142 4.53 17.99 -22.97
CA PRO A 142 3.63 18.98 -22.36
C PRO A 142 4.37 20.10 -21.61
N SER A 143 3.94 21.34 -21.82
CA SER A 143 4.51 22.53 -21.21
C SER A 143 3.78 22.92 -19.92
N SER A 144 4.53 23.51 -18.99
CA SER A 144 4.02 24.26 -17.83
C SER A 144 3.04 25.39 -18.18
N ARG A 145 2.97 25.80 -19.46
CA ARG A 145 2.10 26.86 -19.99
C ARG A 145 0.99 26.35 -20.92
N ASP A 146 0.84 25.04 -21.06
CA ASP A 146 -0.26 24.43 -21.82
C ASP A 146 -1.60 24.48 -21.06
N SER A 147 -2.72 24.34 -21.78
CA SER A 147 -4.05 24.16 -21.17
C SER A 147 -4.20 22.79 -20.53
N VAL A 148 -5.05 22.71 -19.49
CA VAL A 148 -5.36 21.45 -18.79
C VAL A 148 -5.83 20.37 -19.76
N ASP A 149 -6.72 20.70 -20.69
CA ASP A 149 -7.20 19.78 -21.74
C ASP A 149 -6.08 19.21 -22.61
N LYS A 150 -5.05 20.01 -22.96
CA LYS A 150 -3.91 19.53 -23.76
C LYS A 150 -3.04 18.56 -22.96
N ILE A 151 -2.81 18.84 -21.68
CA ILE A 151 -2.04 17.95 -20.79
C ILE A 151 -2.82 16.65 -20.56
N LEU A 152 -4.11 16.73 -20.22
CA LEU A 152 -5.01 15.57 -20.09
C LEU A 152 -5.10 14.76 -21.38
N SER A 153 -5.12 15.40 -22.56
CA SER A 153 -5.10 14.72 -23.86
C SER A 153 -3.80 13.93 -24.08
N ALA A 154 -2.65 14.48 -23.70
CA ALA A 154 -1.36 13.79 -23.83
C ALA A 154 -1.26 12.55 -22.91
N PHE A 155 -1.76 12.65 -21.68
CA PHE A 155 -1.75 11.54 -20.72
C PHE A 155 -2.81 10.48 -21.03
N SER A 156 -4.02 10.87 -21.41
CA SER A 156 -5.07 9.92 -21.83
C SER A 156 -4.73 9.18 -23.12
N ALA A 157 -3.99 9.80 -24.05
CA ALA A 157 -3.40 9.11 -25.22
C ALA A 157 -2.37 8.03 -24.86
N LYS A 158 -1.89 7.98 -23.60
CA LYS A 158 -1.06 6.91 -23.04
C LYS A 158 -1.82 5.98 -22.08
N GLY A 159 -3.14 6.17 -21.91
CA GLY A 159 -3.99 5.36 -21.04
C GLY A 159 -4.06 5.81 -19.58
N PHE A 160 -3.74 7.07 -19.28
CA PHE A 160 -3.78 7.65 -17.93
C PHE A 160 -5.04 8.51 -17.73
N SER A 161 -5.71 8.33 -16.59
CA SER A 161 -6.84 9.17 -16.16
C SER A 161 -6.37 10.51 -15.60
N ALA A 162 -7.31 11.45 -15.44
CA ALA A 162 -7.05 12.71 -14.73
C ALA A 162 -6.45 12.46 -13.33
N ASP A 163 -6.98 11.47 -12.59
CA ASP A 163 -6.46 11.10 -11.26
C ASP A 163 -5.04 10.54 -11.30
N ASP A 164 -4.67 9.83 -12.36
CA ASP A 164 -3.31 9.31 -12.52
C ASP A 164 -2.32 10.45 -12.84
N LEU A 165 -2.73 11.43 -13.66
CA LEU A 165 -1.96 12.65 -13.91
C LEU A 165 -1.76 13.42 -12.61
N VAL A 166 -2.83 13.70 -11.86
CA VAL A 166 -2.75 14.42 -10.57
C VAL A 166 -1.83 13.68 -9.61
N ALA A 167 -1.89 12.34 -9.54
CA ALA A 167 -0.99 11.57 -8.70
C ALA A 167 0.48 11.70 -9.12
N LEU A 168 0.77 11.61 -10.44
CA LEU A 168 2.12 11.77 -11.00
C LEU A 168 2.69 13.19 -10.82
N LEU A 169 1.84 14.23 -10.80
CA LEU A 169 2.25 15.59 -10.45
C LEU A 169 2.77 15.72 -9.01
N GLY A 170 2.52 14.75 -8.13
CA GLY A 170 3.16 14.67 -6.81
C GLY A 170 4.71 14.68 -6.86
N THR A 171 5.31 14.32 -8.01
CA THR A 171 6.75 14.54 -8.29
C THR A 171 7.21 15.98 -8.06
N HIS A 172 6.31 16.97 -8.17
CA HIS A 172 6.60 18.39 -7.96
C HIS A 172 6.90 18.73 -6.50
N SER A 173 6.50 17.90 -5.51
CA SER A 173 6.92 18.07 -4.11
C SER A 173 8.44 17.95 -3.92
N VAL A 174 9.13 17.26 -4.84
CA VAL A 174 10.61 17.22 -4.89
C VAL A 174 11.14 17.93 -6.13
N ALA A 175 10.63 19.12 -6.44
CA ALA A 175 11.06 19.92 -7.60
C ALA A 175 11.47 21.36 -7.25
N ILE A 176 12.50 21.83 -7.97
CA ILE A 176 12.96 23.22 -8.00
C ILE A 176 13.08 23.67 -9.45
N GLN A 177 12.40 24.77 -9.79
CA GLN A 177 12.38 25.37 -11.13
C GLN A 177 13.59 26.28 -11.35
N VAL A 178 14.12 26.29 -12.57
CA VAL A 178 15.25 27.15 -12.99
C VAL A 178 14.98 27.84 -14.34
N ASN A 179 14.04 27.33 -15.14
CA ASN A 179 13.87 27.71 -16.54
C ASN A 179 12.43 28.08 -16.92
N ASP A 180 11.44 27.93 -16.04
CA ASP A 180 10.05 28.34 -16.32
C ASP A 180 9.84 29.85 -16.09
N ASP A 181 10.47 30.37 -15.04
CA ASP A 181 10.68 31.81 -14.86
C ASP A 181 12.14 32.05 -14.42
N PRO A 182 13.03 32.47 -15.35
CA PRO A 182 14.42 32.78 -15.03
C PRO A 182 14.61 33.89 -13.98
N SER A 183 13.63 34.77 -13.77
CA SER A 183 13.70 35.80 -12.73
C SER A 183 13.46 35.24 -11.31
N GLN A 184 12.88 34.04 -11.22
CA GLN A 184 12.59 33.31 -9.98
C GLN A 184 13.32 31.96 -9.93
N ALA A 185 14.42 31.82 -10.67
CA ALA A 185 15.19 30.59 -10.74
C ALA A 185 15.73 30.16 -9.36
N GLY A 186 15.64 28.86 -9.07
CA GLY A 186 16.01 28.28 -7.77
C GLY A 186 14.85 28.16 -6.77
N LYS A 187 13.64 28.65 -7.10
CA LYS A 187 12.44 28.43 -6.27
C LYS A 187 11.91 26.99 -6.39
N SER A 188 11.53 26.42 -5.26
CA SER A 188 10.82 25.15 -5.15
C SER A 188 9.33 25.26 -5.48
N LEU A 189 8.70 24.13 -5.82
CA LEU A 189 7.25 24.06 -6.07
C LEU A 189 6.42 23.80 -4.79
N ASP A 190 7.07 23.54 -3.66
CA ASP A 190 6.51 23.59 -2.30
C ASP A 190 7.57 24.07 -1.28
N SER A 191 7.22 24.13 0.01
CA SER A 191 8.14 24.53 1.09
C SER A 191 9.17 23.45 1.51
N THR A 192 9.15 22.26 0.89
CA THR A 192 9.90 21.08 1.32
C THR A 192 10.54 20.28 0.15
N PRO A 193 11.27 20.91 -0.80
CA PRO A 193 11.73 20.32 -2.07
C PRO A 193 12.67 19.10 -1.99
N SER A 194 13.03 18.64 -0.79
CA SER A 194 13.85 17.46 -0.53
C SER A 194 13.15 16.47 0.42
N VAL A 195 11.83 16.59 0.60
CA VAL A 195 10.93 15.65 1.27
C VAL A 195 9.76 15.38 0.32
N TYR A 196 9.44 14.11 0.10
CA TYR A 196 8.43 13.68 -0.86
C TYR A 196 7.10 13.48 -0.13
N ASP A 197 6.44 14.59 0.19
CA ASP A 197 5.15 14.61 0.89
C ASP A 197 4.02 15.13 -0.02
N THR A 198 2.99 15.77 0.55
CA THR A 198 1.80 16.24 -0.18
C THR A 198 1.58 17.75 -0.08
N LYS A 199 2.51 18.52 0.50
CA LYS A 199 2.39 19.98 0.60
C LYS A 199 2.27 20.67 -0.75
N PHE A 200 2.92 20.16 -1.80
CA PHE A 200 2.74 20.63 -3.17
C PHE A 200 1.26 20.82 -3.54
N TYR A 201 0.37 19.90 -3.13
CA TYR A 201 -1.05 20.01 -3.44
C TYR A 201 -1.73 21.16 -2.69
N THR A 202 -1.54 21.26 -1.37
CA THR A 202 -2.15 22.31 -0.55
C THR A 202 -1.56 23.68 -0.88
N GLU A 203 -0.23 23.81 -0.89
CA GLU A 203 0.47 25.08 -1.13
C GLU A 203 0.25 25.64 -2.54
N THR A 204 0.06 24.79 -3.56
CA THR A 204 -0.32 25.24 -4.91
C THR A 204 -1.79 25.69 -4.99
N LYS A 205 -2.67 25.11 -4.16
CA LYS A 205 -4.10 25.47 -4.13
C LYS A 205 -4.37 26.72 -3.30
N ASP A 206 -3.67 26.87 -2.18
CA ASP A 206 -3.72 28.04 -1.30
C ASP A 206 -2.90 29.23 -1.83
N GLY A 207 -2.02 28.99 -2.82
CA GLY A 207 -1.14 30.01 -3.41
C GLY A 207 0.05 30.39 -2.51
N THR A 208 0.39 29.56 -1.54
CA THR A 208 1.45 29.77 -0.54
C THR A 208 2.80 29.17 -0.94
N ALA A 209 2.83 28.33 -1.98
CA ALA A 209 4.05 27.69 -2.48
C ALA A 209 5.13 28.72 -2.92
N PRO A 210 6.44 28.46 -2.71
CA PRO A 210 7.51 29.40 -3.07
C PRO A 210 7.57 29.74 -4.57
N TYR A 211 7.05 28.86 -5.41
CA TYR A 211 6.65 29.07 -6.80
C TYR A 211 5.59 28.01 -7.15
N SER A 212 4.78 28.22 -8.19
CA SER A 212 3.95 27.16 -8.77
C SER A 212 3.70 27.44 -10.26
N LEU A 213 3.83 26.38 -11.07
CA LEU A 213 3.70 26.44 -12.53
C LEU A 213 2.27 26.82 -12.93
N GLN A 214 2.09 27.41 -14.12
CA GLN A 214 0.76 27.82 -14.58
C GLN A 214 -0.16 26.60 -14.80
N SER A 215 0.38 25.50 -15.31
CA SER A 215 -0.27 24.18 -15.40
C SER A 215 -0.88 23.74 -14.07
N ASP A 216 -0.11 23.88 -12.99
CA ASP A 216 -0.41 23.30 -11.69
C ASP A 216 -1.50 24.13 -10.98
N LYS A 217 -1.42 25.46 -11.10
CA LYS A 217 -2.44 26.41 -10.62
C LYS A 217 -3.79 26.25 -11.34
N LEU A 218 -3.76 25.81 -12.59
CA LEU A 218 -4.97 25.48 -13.34
C LEU A 218 -5.51 24.11 -12.89
N MET A 219 -4.68 23.08 -12.80
CA MET A 219 -5.11 21.73 -12.38
C MET A 219 -5.55 21.63 -10.91
N SER A 220 -5.09 22.50 -10.01
CA SER A 220 -5.59 22.57 -8.63
C SER A 220 -7.04 23.08 -8.53
N ASN A 221 -7.55 23.69 -9.60
CA ASN A 221 -8.86 24.35 -9.69
C ASN A 221 -9.75 23.83 -10.85
N ASP A 222 -9.24 23.04 -11.79
CA ASP A 222 -10.02 22.50 -12.91
C ASP A 222 -11.04 21.44 -12.48
N THR A 223 -12.21 21.45 -13.12
CA THR A 223 -13.33 20.54 -12.83
C THR A 223 -13.02 19.04 -12.95
N GLN A 224 -11.97 18.66 -13.68
CA GLN A 224 -11.56 17.26 -13.88
C GLN A 224 -10.51 16.77 -12.87
N THR A 225 -9.86 17.69 -12.13
CA THR A 225 -8.70 17.37 -11.29
C THR A 225 -8.77 17.92 -9.87
N ALA A 226 -9.54 18.98 -9.61
CA ALA A 226 -9.50 19.72 -8.34
C ALA A 226 -10.00 18.94 -7.11
N GLU A 227 -10.87 17.94 -7.28
CA GLU A 227 -11.33 17.05 -6.19
C GLU A 227 -10.20 16.12 -5.75
N THR A 228 -9.64 15.36 -6.70
CA THR A 228 -8.50 14.47 -6.48
C THR A 228 -7.27 15.22 -5.98
N TRP A 229 -7.04 16.44 -6.46
CA TRP A 229 -5.98 17.34 -5.99
C TRP A 229 -6.11 17.65 -4.48
N SER A 230 -7.32 17.99 -4.02
CA SER A 230 -7.58 18.18 -2.58
C SER A 230 -7.42 16.87 -1.81
N SER A 231 -7.96 15.76 -2.32
CA SER A 231 -7.87 14.44 -1.65
C SER A 231 -6.43 13.97 -1.44
N PHE A 232 -5.49 14.34 -2.31
CA PHE A 232 -4.06 14.03 -2.14
C PHE A 232 -3.34 15.00 -1.21
N GLY A 233 -3.73 16.28 -1.16
CA GLY A 233 -3.28 17.18 -0.11
C GLY A 233 -3.60 16.64 1.28
N ASP A 234 -4.86 16.25 1.48
CA ASP A 234 -5.40 15.76 2.77
C ASP A 234 -4.89 14.35 3.16
N ASN A 235 -4.60 13.48 2.20
CA ASN A 235 -4.27 12.07 2.46
C ASN A 235 -3.06 11.57 1.65
N ARG A 236 -1.89 11.61 2.28
CA ARG A 236 -0.62 11.12 1.73
C ARG A 236 -0.62 9.64 1.37
N ASP A 237 -1.31 8.77 2.10
CA ASP A 237 -1.28 7.33 1.79
C ASP A 237 -2.21 6.97 0.62
N SER A 238 -3.32 7.70 0.45
CA SER A 238 -4.14 7.68 -0.77
C SER A 238 -3.32 8.11 -1.99
N TRP A 239 -2.63 9.25 -1.89
CA TRP A 239 -1.71 9.73 -2.93
C TRP A 239 -0.61 8.71 -3.24
N ALA A 240 0.12 8.23 -2.23
CA ALA A 240 1.26 7.33 -2.41
C ALA A 240 0.84 6.00 -3.06
N SER A 241 -0.36 5.50 -2.76
CA SER A 241 -0.94 4.31 -3.39
C SER A 241 -1.20 4.55 -4.89
N LYS A 242 -1.95 5.61 -5.23
CA LYS A 242 -2.30 5.96 -6.62
C LYS A 242 -1.07 6.36 -7.44
N PHE A 243 -0.11 7.08 -6.85
CA PHE A 243 1.17 7.42 -7.48
C PHE A 243 1.97 6.16 -7.80
N THR A 244 2.07 5.22 -6.86
CA THR A 244 2.82 3.97 -7.09
C THR A 244 2.20 3.17 -8.24
N ASP A 245 0.87 3.04 -8.25
CA ASP A 245 0.12 2.39 -9.33
C ASP A 245 0.32 3.08 -10.69
N ALA A 246 0.15 4.40 -10.76
CA ALA A 246 0.35 5.19 -11.98
C ALA A 246 1.81 5.13 -12.47
N TRP A 247 2.80 5.32 -11.59
CA TRP A 247 4.23 5.27 -11.93
C TRP A 247 4.66 3.91 -12.47
N ASN A 248 4.13 2.81 -11.88
CA ASN A 248 4.43 1.47 -12.34
C ASN A 248 3.90 1.20 -13.77
N ARG A 249 2.79 1.85 -14.18
CA ARG A 249 2.35 1.86 -15.58
C ARG A 249 3.16 2.83 -16.45
N PHE A 250 3.52 3.99 -15.92
CA PHE A 250 4.22 5.04 -16.67
C PHE A 250 5.63 4.62 -17.09
N SER A 251 6.40 4.01 -16.17
CA SER A 251 7.77 3.53 -16.40
C SER A 251 7.91 2.36 -17.39
N VAL A 252 6.79 1.84 -17.94
CA VAL A 252 6.76 0.77 -18.94
C VAL A 252 6.07 1.15 -20.26
N ILE A 253 5.72 2.43 -20.46
CA ILE A 253 5.13 2.89 -21.73
C ILE A 253 6.05 2.48 -22.90
N GLY A 254 5.47 1.89 -23.95
CA GLY A 254 6.19 1.43 -25.15
C GLY A 254 6.94 0.11 -25.01
N ASN A 255 6.92 -0.56 -23.84
CA ASN A 255 7.67 -1.79 -23.58
C ASN A 255 6.75 -2.98 -23.27
N ASP A 256 7.13 -4.20 -23.68
CA ASP A 256 6.47 -5.43 -23.23
C ASP A 256 6.90 -5.76 -21.80
N VAL A 257 5.98 -5.60 -20.85
CA VAL A 257 6.23 -5.91 -19.43
C VAL A 257 6.70 -7.36 -19.24
N GLY A 258 6.17 -8.32 -20.01
CA GLY A 258 6.54 -9.74 -19.93
C GLY A 258 7.98 -10.06 -20.39
N SER A 259 8.64 -9.11 -21.04
CA SER A 259 10.07 -9.18 -21.40
C SER A 259 11.00 -8.66 -20.29
N LEU A 260 10.49 -7.84 -19.37
CA LEU A 260 11.27 -7.18 -18.32
C LEU A 260 11.47 -8.08 -17.10
N SER A 261 12.61 -7.89 -16.42
CA SER A 261 12.95 -8.48 -15.12
C SER A 261 12.65 -7.51 -13.98
N ASP A 262 12.12 -8.00 -12.86
CA ASP A 262 11.89 -7.21 -11.65
C ASP A 262 13.15 -7.13 -10.77
N CYS A 263 13.68 -5.93 -10.59
CA CYS A 263 14.84 -5.60 -9.75
C CYS A 263 14.48 -4.74 -8.53
N SER A 264 13.18 -4.61 -8.20
CA SER A 264 12.70 -3.72 -7.13
C SER A 264 13.21 -4.09 -5.75
N ASN A 265 13.71 -5.31 -5.55
CA ASN A 265 14.36 -5.76 -4.32
C ASN A 265 15.71 -5.06 -4.03
N LEU A 266 16.30 -4.36 -5.02
CA LEU A 266 17.51 -3.57 -4.86
C LEU A 266 17.22 -2.12 -4.43
N ILE A 267 15.97 -1.67 -4.57
CA ILE A 267 15.53 -0.31 -4.25
C ILE A 267 15.26 -0.22 -2.74
N GLN A 268 16.25 0.31 -2.00
CA GLN A 268 16.11 0.59 -0.58
C GLN A 268 15.54 2.00 -0.39
N SER A 269 14.41 2.12 0.31
CA SER A 269 13.88 3.46 0.66
C SER A 269 14.79 4.18 1.66
N GLY A 270 14.79 5.51 1.68
CA GLY A 270 15.61 6.32 2.60
C GLY A 270 15.40 5.94 4.06
N SER A 271 14.18 5.58 4.45
CA SER A 271 13.87 5.05 5.78
C SER A 271 14.42 3.62 6.02
N ALA A 272 14.50 2.77 5.00
CA ALA A 272 15.15 1.46 5.10
C ALA A 272 16.68 1.59 5.14
N ALA A 273 17.26 2.43 4.27
CA ALA A 273 18.68 2.75 4.26
C ALA A 273 19.13 3.40 5.59
N LYS A 274 18.36 4.35 6.14
CA LYS A 274 18.65 4.95 7.45
C LYS A 274 18.55 3.94 8.59
N ARG A 275 17.56 3.04 8.57
CA ARG A 275 17.47 1.89 9.51
C ARG A 275 18.65 0.92 9.36
N ARG A 276 19.25 0.79 8.18
CA ARG A 276 20.38 -0.12 7.89
C ARG A 276 21.76 0.50 8.07
N ALA A 277 21.89 1.82 7.96
CA ALA A 277 23.01 2.57 8.52
C ALA A 277 23.00 2.50 10.05
N MET A 278 21.81 2.31 10.64
CA MET A 278 21.56 2.09 12.07
C MET A 278 21.46 0.59 12.44
N THR A 279 22.09 -0.32 11.66
CA THR A 279 22.33 -1.72 12.08
C THR A 279 23.78 -1.96 12.50
N MET A 280 24.27 -1.14 13.43
CA MET A 280 25.04 -1.69 14.54
C MET A 280 24.04 -1.88 15.67
N ASP A 281 23.92 -3.11 16.20
CA ASP A 281 23.02 -3.37 17.33
C ASP A 281 23.43 -2.48 18.54
N PRO A 282 22.51 -1.87 19.30
CA PRO A 282 22.87 -0.96 20.37
C PRO A 282 23.80 -1.54 21.44
N ASN A 283 23.74 -2.86 21.70
CA ASN A 283 24.66 -3.52 22.63
C ASN A 283 26.07 -3.67 22.03
N THR A 284 26.15 -3.95 20.72
CA THR A 284 27.38 -3.96 19.93
C THR A 284 27.99 -2.56 19.81
N ALA A 285 27.15 -1.52 19.66
CA ALA A 285 27.56 -0.12 19.65
C ALA A 285 28.10 0.30 21.02
N LYS A 286 27.40 -0.08 22.10
CA LYS A 286 27.87 0.12 23.48
C LYS A 286 29.23 -0.55 23.70
N LEU A 287 29.38 -1.83 23.34
CA LEU A 287 30.65 -2.56 23.47
C LEU A 287 31.80 -1.91 22.68
N ALA A 288 31.52 -1.35 21.50
CA ALA A 288 32.52 -0.63 20.73
C ALA A 288 33.00 0.64 21.45
N ILE A 289 32.10 1.39 22.09
CA ILE A 289 32.47 2.57 22.89
C ILE A 289 33.15 2.18 24.21
N GLU A 290 32.72 1.11 24.88
CA GLU A 290 33.38 0.58 26.08
C GLU A 290 34.84 0.17 25.80
N LEU A 291 35.12 -0.41 24.62
CA LEU A 291 36.48 -0.72 24.18
C LEU A 291 37.31 0.55 23.91
N GLN A 292 36.72 1.56 23.24
CA GLN A 292 37.42 2.83 22.98
C GLN A 292 37.69 3.64 24.26
N LEU A 293 36.80 3.55 25.26
CA LEU A 293 37.02 4.14 26.58
C LEU A 293 38.20 3.45 27.29
N ALA A 294 38.25 2.12 27.29
CA ALA A 294 39.38 1.37 27.87
C ALA A 294 40.72 1.69 27.17
N ASP A 295 40.74 1.77 25.84
CA ASP A 295 41.94 2.19 25.08
C ASP A 295 42.41 3.60 25.47
N ILE A 296 41.48 4.52 25.81
CA ILE A 296 41.79 5.89 26.23
C ILE A 296 42.19 5.96 27.71
N GLU A 297 41.64 5.10 28.57
CA GLU A 297 42.03 4.99 29.98
C GLU A 297 43.46 4.46 30.11
N ASP A 298 43.81 3.37 29.41
CA ASP A 298 45.19 2.85 29.34
C ASP A 298 46.18 3.92 28.81
N LEU A 299 45.77 4.69 27.80
CA LEU A 299 46.58 5.80 27.28
C LEU A 299 46.74 6.95 28.29
N LEU A 300 45.67 7.32 29.01
CA LEU A 300 45.73 8.36 30.04
C LEU A 300 46.62 7.94 31.22
N ASP A 301 46.50 6.72 31.72
CA ASP A 301 47.35 6.19 32.79
C ASP A 301 48.83 6.15 32.36
N SER A 302 49.13 5.81 31.11
CA SER A 302 50.50 5.90 30.57
C SER A 302 51.08 7.33 30.54
N LEU A 303 50.21 8.35 30.56
CA LEU A 303 50.57 9.77 30.65
C LEU A 303 50.55 10.32 32.10
N TYR A 304 50.10 9.54 33.09
CA TYR A 304 50.25 9.87 34.51
C TYR A 304 51.56 9.33 35.10
N ASP A 305 52.07 8.19 34.62
CA ASP A 305 53.29 7.55 35.12
C ASP A 305 54.61 8.15 34.58
N SER A 306 54.57 9.12 33.67
CA SER A 306 55.76 9.78 33.14
C SER A 306 56.29 10.90 34.05
N GLU A 307 57.49 10.73 34.62
CA GLU A 307 58.15 11.74 35.47
C GLU A 307 58.45 13.08 34.76
N GLU A 308 58.50 13.08 33.42
CA GLU A 308 58.52 14.31 32.61
C GLU A 308 57.08 14.73 32.26
N LEU A 309 56.72 15.97 32.59
CA LEU A 309 55.41 16.57 32.32
C LEU A 309 55.02 16.41 30.83
N PRO A 310 53.95 15.65 30.50
CA PRO A 310 53.46 15.56 29.13
C PRO A 310 53.02 16.92 28.59
N ASP A 311 53.07 17.07 27.26
CA ASP A 311 52.54 18.24 26.59
C ASP A 311 51.03 18.38 26.90
N GLY A 312 50.66 19.50 27.52
CA GLY A 312 49.36 19.65 28.20
C GLY A 312 48.17 19.50 27.24
N ASP A 313 48.37 19.91 25.98
CA ASP A 313 47.38 19.81 24.91
C ASP A 313 47.03 18.35 24.56
N ALA A 314 47.99 17.43 24.67
CA ALA A 314 47.76 16.00 24.38
C ALA A 314 46.86 15.36 25.43
N ARG A 315 47.15 15.56 26.72
CA ARG A 315 46.32 15.05 27.82
C ARG A 315 44.93 15.68 27.83
N ALA A 316 44.83 17.00 27.62
CA ALA A 316 43.54 17.68 27.50
C ALA A 316 42.70 17.13 26.33
N SER A 317 43.32 16.75 25.21
CA SER A 317 42.65 16.14 24.07
C SER A 317 42.08 14.75 24.39
N PHE A 318 42.81 13.92 25.14
CA PHE A 318 42.31 12.60 25.59
C PHE A 318 41.22 12.72 26.66
N GLU A 319 41.35 13.63 27.63
CA GLU A 319 40.32 13.89 28.63
C GLU A 319 39.01 14.41 27.99
N LEU A 320 39.09 15.24 26.93
CA LEU A 320 37.95 15.64 26.10
C LEU A 320 37.34 14.45 25.33
N MET A 321 38.16 13.65 24.65
CA MET A 321 37.68 12.51 23.85
C MET A 321 36.99 11.44 24.72
N ARG A 322 37.45 11.25 25.97
CA ARG A 322 36.76 10.40 26.95
C ARG A 322 35.36 10.94 27.26
N GLY A 323 35.23 12.25 27.54
CA GLY A 323 33.94 12.89 27.81
C GLY A 323 32.94 12.78 26.65
N ASP A 324 33.38 13.00 25.41
CA ASP A 324 32.55 12.83 24.20
C ASP A 324 32.03 11.39 24.04
N LEU A 325 32.81 10.39 24.46
CA LEU A 325 32.43 8.97 24.43
C LEU A 325 31.54 8.56 25.62
N GLU A 326 31.77 9.13 26.80
CA GLU A 326 30.89 8.97 27.97
C GLU A 326 29.47 9.51 27.70
N GLU A 327 29.32 10.65 27.03
CA GLU A 327 28.00 11.18 26.62
C GLU A 327 27.31 10.24 25.61
N GLN A 328 28.05 9.76 24.60
CA GLN A 328 27.52 8.81 23.62
C GLN A 328 27.11 7.46 24.25
N LEU A 329 27.84 7.00 25.27
CA LEU A 329 27.50 5.81 26.05
C LEU A 329 26.16 6.00 26.78
N GLN A 330 25.96 7.11 27.50
CA GLN A 330 24.68 7.41 28.17
C GLN A 330 23.49 7.45 27.18
N ILE A 331 23.70 8.03 25.99
CA ILE A 331 22.69 8.08 24.93
C ILE A 331 22.33 6.67 24.43
N LEU A 332 23.31 5.77 24.27
CA LEU A 332 23.07 4.37 23.90
C LEU A 332 22.37 3.59 25.02
N GLU A 333 22.73 3.80 26.29
CA GLU A 333 22.04 3.13 27.40
C GLU A 333 20.57 3.53 27.51
N GLY A 334 20.24 4.81 27.29
CA GLY A 334 18.85 5.28 27.17
C GLY A 334 18.08 4.60 26.03
N GLN A 335 18.73 4.36 24.89
CA GLN A 335 18.13 3.61 23.77
C GLN A 335 17.93 2.13 24.10
N ILE A 336 18.93 1.48 24.73
CA ILE A 336 18.85 0.08 25.17
C ILE A 336 17.73 -0.11 26.20
N LEU A 337 17.59 0.80 27.16
CA LEU A 337 16.50 0.79 28.15
C LEU A 337 15.14 0.95 27.48
N THR A 338 15.01 1.92 26.57
CA THR A 338 13.77 2.16 25.80
C THR A 338 13.35 0.92 24.99
N LEU A 339 14.30 0.27 24.31
CA LEU A 339 14.05 -0.99 23.58
C LEU A 339 13.65 -2.14 24.50
N ARG A 340 14.19 -2.20 25.73
CA ARG A 340 13.79 -3.17 26.76
C ARG A 340 12.33 -2.96 27.19
N ILE A 341 11.97 -1.71 27.52
CA ILE A 341 10.61 -1.32 27.92
C ILE A 341 9.60 -1.61 26.80
N LEU A 342 9.90 -1.24 25.56
CA LEU A 342 9.01 -1.50 24.42
C LEU A 342 8.81 -3.00 24.15
N LYS A 343 9.83 -3.83 24.37
CA LYS A 343 9.70 -5.29 24.28
C LYS A 343 8.83 -5.83 25.42
N GLU A 344 9.09 -5.40 26.65
CA GLU A 344 8.32 -5.81 27.83
C GLU A 344 6.84 -5.40 27.72
N GLU A 345 6.55 -4.20 27.21
CA GLU A 345 5.17 -3.78 26.91
C GLU A 345 4.51 -4.65 25.83
N HIS A 346 5.25 -5.04 24.79
CA HIS A 346 4.76 -5.92 23.73
C HIS A 346 4.46 -7.34 24.24
N ASP A 347 5.39 -7.93 24.99
CA ASP A 347 5.25 -9.26 25.57
C ASP A 347 4.12 -9.28 26.62
N ASN A 348 3.98 -8.23 27.43
CA ASN A 348 2.87 -8.05 28.38
C ASN A 348 1.51 -7.87 27.67
N ARG A 349 1.44 -7.12 26.56
CA ARG A 349 0.22 -7.00 25.74
C ARG A 349 -0.20 -8.36 25.15
N ILE A 350 0.76 -9.20 24.74
CA ILE A 350 0.49 -10.56 24.27
C ILE A 350 -0.03 -11.44 25.42
N ALA A 351 0.62 -11.42 26.59
CA ALA A 351 0.20 -12.17 27.76
C ALA A 351 -1.22 -11.77 28.23
N PHE A 352 -1.49 -10.48 28.33
CA PHE A 352 -2.82 -9.94 28.70
C PHE A 352 -3.90 -10.31 27.68
N SER A 353 -3.59 -10.28 26.39
CA SER A 353 -4.51 -10.73 25.34
C SER A 353 -4.84 -12.23 25.43
N ARG A 354 -3.88 -13.05 25.88
CA ARG A 354 -4.08 -14.49 26.09
C ARG A 354 -4.95 -14.76 27.32
N LEU A 355 -4.70 -14.06 28.43
CA LEU A 355 -5.48 -14.15 29.66
C LEU A 355 -6.94 -13.72 29.45
N LEU A 356 -7.18 -12.65 28.69
CA LEU A 356 -8.54 -12.21 28.33
C LEU A 356 -9.33 -13.25 27.51
N GLU A 357 -8.66 -14.00 26.64
CA GLU A 357 -9.31 -15.06 25.86
C GLU A 357 -9.50 -16.34 26.69
N GLU A 358 -8.56 -16.67 27.58
CA GLU A 358 -8.71 -17.74 28.59
C GLU A 358 -9.89 -17.46 29.54
N GLU A 359 -10.06 -16.21 30.01
CA GLU A 359 -11.19 -15.77 30.83
C GLU A 359 -12.52 -15.83 30.05
N ARG A 360 -12.54 -15.34 28.80
CA ARG A 360 -13.72 -15.44 27.92
C ARG A 360 -14.13 -16.88 27.65
N GLN A 361 -13.17 -17.77 27.43
CA GLN A 361 -13.41 -19.19 27.24
C GLN A 361 -14.00 -19.79 28.52
N ALA A 362 -13.41 -19.51 29.70
CA ALA A 362 -13.94 -19.96 30.99
C ALA A 362 -15.37 -19.47 31.27
N VAL A 363 -15.69 -18.20 30.99
CA VAL A 363 -17.05 -17.67 31.10
C VAL A 363 -18.02 -18.36 30.13
N THR A 364 -17.58 -18.64 28.91
CA THR A 364 -18.39 -19.33 27.89
C THR A 364 -18.66 -20.78 28.28
N ASP A 365 -17.65 -21.49 28.75
CA ASP A 365 -17.76 -22.88 29.20
C ASP A 365 -18.58 -23.00 30.50
N HIS A 366 -18.47 -22.03 31.41
CA HIS A 366 -19.36 -21.94 32.58
C HIS A 366 -20.82 -21.74 32.17
N GLN A 367 -21.11 -20.81 31.24
CA GLN A 367 -22.46 -20.63 30.71
C GLN A 367 -22.98 -21.88 29.97
N LEU A 368 -22.12 -22.60 29.26
CA LEU A 368 -22.45 -23.85 28.59
C LEU A 368 -22.76 -24.97 29.61
N ALA A 369 -21.92 -25.13 30.64
CA ALA A 369 -22.12 -26.09 31.72
C ALA A 369 -23.43 -25.83 32.48
N MET A 370 -23.72 -24.57 32.82
CA MET A 370 -24.98 -24.17 33.48
C MET A 370 -26.21 -24.49 32.61
N ARG A 371 -26.14 -24.26 31.29
CA ARG A 371 -27.19 -24.64 30.34
C ARG A 371 -27.36 -26.16 30.21
N LEU A 372 -26.26 -26.92 30.20
CA LEU A 372 -26.29 -28.39 30.16
C LEU A 372 -26.82 -29.00 31.46
N ALA A 373 -26.58 -28.36 32.60
CA ALA A 373 -27.18 -28.69 33.90
C ALA A 373 -28.66 -28.29 34.02
N GLY A 374 -29.27 -27.72 32.96
CA GLY A 374 -30.67 -27.30 32.95
C GLY A 374 -30.97 -26.04 33.77
N VAL A 375 -29.94 -25.30 34.22
CA VAL A 375 -30.12 -24.08 35.00
C VAL A 375 -30.45 -22.92 34.08
N ALA A 376 -31.64 -22.34 34.25
CA ALA A 376 -32.07 -21.16 33.51
C ALA A 376 -31.29 -19.91 33.98
N ILE A 377 -30.27 -19.53 33.22
CA ILE A 377 -29.52 -18.28 33.45
C ILE A 377 -30.44 -17.09 33.12
N ALA A 378 -30.72 -16.24 34.10
CA ALA A 378 -31.44 -14.99 33.89
C ALA A 378 -30.49 -13.91 33.35
N ASP A 379 -30.88 -13.24 32.27
CA ASP A 379 -30.05 -12.26 31.57
C ASP A 379 -30.16 -10.87 32.24
N SER A 380 -29.33 -10.60 33.24
CA SER A 380 -29.35 -9.35 34.03
C SER A 380 -28.44 -8.28 33.41
N ARG A 381 -29.04 -7.34 32.66
CA ARG A 381 -28.37 -6.10 32.22
C ARG A 381 -28.97 -4.88 32.93
N ASN A 382 -28.40 -4.61 34.11
CA ASN A 382 -28.33 -3.37 34.90
C ASN A 382 -27.29 -3.67 36.01
N GLU A 383 -26.51 -2.75 36.56
CA GLU A 383 -26.53 -1.29 36.46
C GLU A 383 -25.10 -0.68 36.58
N SER A 384 -24.99 0.63 36.75
CA SER A 384 -23.76 1.44 36.75
C SER A 384 -22.79 1.26 37.93
N ASP A 385 -21.51 1.53 37.66
CA ASP A 385 -20.49 2.21 38.49
C ASP A 385 -20.62 2.21 40.03
N ASN A 386 -19.65 1.58 40.71
CA ASN A 386 -18.94 2.20 41.85
C ASN A 386 -17.59 1.51 42.16
N GLU A 387 -16.69 2.20 42.86
CA GLU A 387 -15.37 1.70 43.31
C GLU A 387 -15.45 0.94 44.66
N GLY A 388 -14.54 0.00 44.94
CA GLY A 388 -14.28 -0.41 46.34
C GLY A 388 -13.76 -1.82 46.68
N ASN A 389 -12.42 -1.96 46.72
CA ASN A 389 -11.64 -2.64 47.78
C ASN A 389 -11.57 -4.19 47.96
N THR A 390 -10.31 -4.68 48.04
CA THR A 390 -9.76 -5.75 48.91
C THR A 390 -10.12 -7.25 48.81
N SER A 391 -9.21 -7.99 48.14
CA SER A 391 -8.30 -9.05 48.70
C SER A 391 -8.72 -10.52 48.98
N SER A 392 -7.79 -11.40 48.57
CA SER A 392 -7.20 -12.60 49.24
C SER A 392 -7.91 -13.97 49.28
N PHE A 393 -7.20 -15.00 48.75
CA PHE A 393 -7.04 -16.42 49.20
C PHE A 393 -8.31 -17.27 49.48
N ALA A 394 -8.37 -18.59 49.20
CA ALA A 394 -7.34 -19.63 49.09
C ALA A 394 -7.79 -20.84 48.21
N ASP A 395 -6.99 -21.92 48.24
CA ASP A 395 -7.17 -23.27 47.67
C ASP A 395 -8.32 -24.08 48.39
N GLU A 396 -8.67 -25.36 48.14
CA GLU A 396 -7.99 -26.51 47.49
C GLU A 396 -9.01 -27.64 47.11
N ASP A 397 -8.56 -28.60 46.29
CA ASP A 397 -8.98 -30.03 46.11
C ASP A 397 -10.45 -30.55 45.90
N THR A 398 -10.66 -31.10 44.69
CA THR A 398 -10.90 -32.52 44.33
C THR A 398 -11.63 -33.51 45.30
N ILE A 399 -12.66 -34.25 44.83
CA ILE A 399 -12.77 -35.73 45.01
C ILE A 399 -13.79 -36.47 44.07
N ILE A 400 -13.21 -37.47 43.39
CA ILE A 400 -13.65 -38.70 42.68
C ILE A 400 -15.07 -39.29 42.90
N CYS A 401 -15.75 -39.70 41.80
CA CYS A 401 -16.41 -41.04 41.56
C CYS A 401 -17.28 -41.05 40.27
N GLN A 402 -17.48 -42.14 39.50
CA GLN A 402 -16.76 -43.41 39.31
C GLN A 402 -17.32 -44.19 38.07
N LEU A 403 -16.48 -44.95 37.34
CA LEU A 403 -16.82 -46.10 36.43
C LEU A 403 -17.70 -45.81 35.19
N SER A 404 -17.48 -46.38 33.99
CA SER A 404 -16.41 -47.22 33.39
C SER A 404 -16.51 -47.10 31.82
N ASP A 405 -15.98 -47.91 30.89
CA ASP A 405 -15.41 -49.28 30.90
C ASP A 405 -14.50 -49.59 29.65
N THR A 406 -14.20 -50.87 29.45
CA THR A 406 -13.33 -51.63 28.52
C THR A 406 -13.93 -51.92 27.12
N GLU A 407 -13.27 -52.41 26.02
CA GLU A 407 -11.89 -52.83 25.59
C GLU A 407 -11.89 -52.87 24.01
N GLN A 408 -10.94 -53.32 23.13
CA GLN A 408 -9.62 -54.02 23.16
C GLN A 408 -8.84 -53.81 21.82
N ASP A 409 -7.49 -53.73 21.86
CA ASP A 409 -6.40 -54.43 21.11
C ASP A 409 -6.59 -55.09 19.69
N GLU A 410 -5.57 -55.38 18.83
CA GLU A 410 -4.10 -55.20 18.86
C GLU A 410 -3.37 -55.17 17.48
N HIS A 411 -2.05 -54.94 17.57
CA HIS A 411 -0.86 -54.92 16.68
C HIS A 411 -0.65 -55.76 15.36
N ALA A 412 0.05 -55.12 14.40
CA ALA A 412 1.39 -55.47 13.83
C ALA A 412 1.66 -56.17 12.45
N THR A 413 2.50 -55.47 11.65
CA THR A 413 3.65 -55.94 10.81
C THR A 413 3.50 -56.52 9.39
N VAL A 414 4.64 -56.62 8.69
CA VAL A 414 4.80 -56.57 7.21
C VAL A 414 5.93 -57.49 6.70
N LYS A 415 5.79 -58.10 5.52
CA LYS A 415 6.90 -58.34 4.56
C LYS A 415 6.41 -58.63 3.12
N ALA A 416 7.34 -58.66 2.16
CA ALA A 416 7.08 -58.48 0.72
C ALA A 416 7.58 -59.65 -0.15
N GLY A 417 7.21 -59.64 -1.44
CA GLY A 417 7.76 -60.52 -2.49
C GLY A 417 7.73 -59.84 -3.87
N GLU A 418 8.80 -60.00 -4.66
CA GLU A 418 8.94 -59.44 -6.02
C GLU A 418 8.49 -60.43 -7.11
N VAL A 419 8.03 -59.91 -8.26
CA VAL A 419 8.12 -60.57 -9.58
C VAL A 419 8.54 -59.53 -10.62
N LYS A 420 9.44 -59.88 -11.56
CA LYS A 420 10.15 -58.91 -12.41
C LYS A 420 9.61 -58.78 -13.84
N ALA A 421 9.44 -57.52 -14.24
CA ALA A 421 9.49 -56.87 -15.56
C ALA A 421 9.43 -57.67 -16.87
N ASN A 422 8.77 -57.08 -17.89
CA ASN A 422 9.45 -56.86 -19.16
C ASN A 422 8.93 -55.68 -20.03
N THR A 423 9.85 -55.11 -20.82
CA THR A 423 9.68 -54.33 -22.08
C THR A 423 8.73 -53.11 -22.18
N SER A 424 9.32 -51.92 -21.94
CA SER A 424 9.25 -50.66 -22.72
C SER A 424 8.06 -50.29 -23.63
N SER A 425 7.42 -49.17 -23.26
CA SER A 425 7.18 -47.98 -24.12
C SER A 425 6.22 -48.04 -25.32
N LYS A 426 5.00 -47.48 -25.15
CA LYS A 426 4.62 -46.19 -25.78
C LYS A 426 3.27 -45.59 -25.30
N ILE A 427 3.28 -44.26 -25.14
CA ILE A 427 2.17 -43.28 -25.32
C ILE A 427 1.06 -43.17 -24.22
N LEU A 428 1.10 -42.02 -23.54
CA LEU A 428 0.01 -41.24 -22.89
C LEU A 428 -1.08 -41.96 -22.07
N GLY A 429 -0.81 -42.12 -20.77
CA GLY A 429 -1.88 -42.16 -19.74
C GLY A 429 -2.32 -40.75 -19.35
N SER A 430 -3.63 -40.51 -19.31
CA SER A 430 -4.21 -39.17 -19.06
C SER A 430 -3.88 -38.64 -17.65
N LYS A 431 -3.39 -37.39 -17.59
CA LYS A 431 -3.27 -36.63 -16.34
C LYS A 431 -4.49 -35.72 -16.21
N THR A 432 -5.27 -35.89 -15.14
CA THR A 432 -6.33 -34.92 -14.79
C THR A 432 -5.68 -33.59 -14.40
N LEU A 433 -5.80 -32.61 -15.28
CA LEU A 433 -5.37 -31.23 -15.08
C LEU A 433 -6.54 -30.40 -14.54
N ILE A 434 -6.28 -29.53 -13.57
CA ILE A 434 -7.28 -28.69 -12.91
C ILE A 434 -6.78 -27.25 -12.87
N LYS A 435 -7.67 -26.28 -13.10
CA LYS A 435 -7.33 -24.85 -13.10
C LYS A 435 -7.32 -24.30 -11.67
N CYS A 436 -6.30 -23.54 -11.32
CA CYS A 436 -6.26 -22.76 -10.07
C CYS A 436 -7.16 -21.51 -10.17
N CYS A 437 -7.93 -21.18 -9.12
CA CYS A 437 -8.75 -19.97 -9.09
C CYS A 437 -7.94 -18.66 -8.89
N THR A 438 -6.72 -18.72 -8.33
CA THR A 438 -5.89 -17.53 -8.07
C THR A 438 -4.94 -17.21 -9.22
N CYS A 439 -3.98 -18.08 -9.53
CA CYS A 439 -3.01 -17.85 -10.62
C CYS A 439 -3.55 -18.22 -12.01
N MET A 440 -4.73 -18.82 -12.10
CA MET A 440 -5.33 -19.33 -13.35
C MET A 440 -4.54 -20.44 -14.07
N ASP A 441 -3.41 -20.89 -13.52
CA ASP A 441 -2.61 -22.00 -14.07
C ASP A 441 -3.39 -23.32 -14.14
N VAL A 442 -3.10 -24.09 -15.19
CA VAL A 442 -3.60 -25.45 -15.39
C VAL A 442 -2.57 -26.43 -14.83
N VAL A 443 -2.81 -26.90 -13.60
CA VAL A 443 -1.89 -27.72 -12.81
C VAL A 443 -2.37 -29.16 -12.65
N SER A 444 -1.44 -30.07 -12.33
CA SER A 444 -1.76 -31.46 -12.00
C SER A 444 -2.69 -31.54 -10.78
N SER A 445 -3.72 -32.37 -10.82
CA SER A 445 -4.65 -32.59 -9.70
C SER A 445 -3.96 -32.98 -8.38
N LYS A 446 -2.74 -33.54 -8.43
CA LYS A 446 -1.92 -33.87 -7.26
C LYS A 446 -1.30 -32.65 -6.55
N ASN A 447 -1.25 -31.48 -7.21
CA ASN A 447 -0.71 -30.22 -6.69
C ASN A 447 -1.80 -29.17 -6.39
N THR A 448 -3.07 -29.59 -6.35
CA THR A 448 -4.22 -28.73 -6.06
C THR A 448 -4.98 -29.15 -4.82
N LEU A 449 -5.46 -28.17 -4.05
CA LEU A 449 -6.41 -28.37 -2.95
C LEU A 449 -7.72 -27.65 -3.27
N THR A 450 -8.86 -28.31 -3.06
CA THR A 450 -10.19 -27.72 -3.28
C THR A 450 -10.85 -27.39 -1.95
N LEU A 451 -10.99 -26.10 -1.65
CA LEU A 451 -11.70 -25.61 -0.47
C LEU A 451 -13.20 -25.68 -0.69
N ARG A 452 -13.94 -26.25 0.27
CA ARG A 452 -15.41 -26.38 0.24
C ARG A 452 -16.12 -25.08 0.64
N CYS A 453 -15.78 -24.00 -0.05
CA CYS A 453 -16.54 -22.74 -0.02
C CYS A 453 -17.99 -22.98 -0.47
N LYS A 454 -18.89 -22.03 -0.17
CA LYS A 454 -20.29 -22.07 -0.64
C LYS A 454 -20.64 -20.73 -1.30
N PRO A 455 -21.38 -20.71 -2.43
CA PRO A 455 -22.09 -21.85 -3.02
C PRO A 455 -21.20 -22.86 -3.77
N GLU A 456 -20.05 -22.44 -4.30
CA GLU A 456 -19.16 -23.27 -5.11
C GLU A 456 -17.78 -23.49 -4.45
N ALA A 457 -17.12 -24.59 -4.80
CA ALA A 457 -15.85 -25.00 -4.22
C ALA A 457 -14.67 -24.43 -5.03
N HIS A 458 -13.70 -23.82 -4.33
CA HIS A 458 -12.58 -23.12 -4.95
C HIS A 458 -11.32 -23.99 -4.97
N THR A 459 -10.75 -24.25 -6.14
CA THR A 459 -9.51 -25.04 -6.28
C THR A 459 -8.27 -24.16 -6.41
N TYR A 460 -7.33 -24.31 -5.48
CA TYR A 460 -6.06 -23.58 -5.43
C TYR A 460 -4.91 -24.51 -5.79
N CYS A 461 -3.86 -23.99 -6.45
CA CYS A 461 -2.56 -24.66 -6.44
C CYS A 461 -1.91 -24.51 -5.05
N HIS A 462 -0.99 -25.41 -4.70
CA HIS A 462 -0.32 -25.37 -3.39
C HIS A 462 0.35 -24.02 -3.06
N GLY A 463 0.95 -23.34 -4.04
CA GLY A 463 1.58 -22.03 -3.85
C GLY A 463 0.58 -20.95 -3.43
N CYS A 464 -0.39 -20.64 -4.29
CA CYS A 464 -1.40 -19.61 -4.01
C CYS A 464 -2.21 -19.88 -2.73
N LEU A 465 -2.43 -21.14 -2.36
CA LEU A 465 -3.07 -21.47 -1.08
C LEU A 465 -2.19 -21.05 0.11
N VAL A 466 -0.91 -21.41 0.08
CA VAL A 466 0.05 -21.04 1.14
C VAL A 466 0.19 -19.53 1.24
N ASP A 467 0.17 -18.81 0.12
CA ASP A 467 0.30 -17.34 0.10
C ASP A 467 -0.99 -16.64 0.56
N LEU A 468 -2.17 -17.21 0.29
CA LEU A 468 -3.45 -16.75 0.85
C LEU A 468 -3.44 -16.82 2.39
N PHE A 469 -3.05 -17.96 2.96
CA PHE A 469 -2.96 -18.12 4.43
C PHE A 469 -1.87 -17.23 5.04
N LYS A 470 -0.67 -17.15 4.43
CA LYS A 470 0.41 -16.26 4.91
C LYS A 470 0.01 -14.79 4.90
N SER A 471 -0.77 -14.35 3.90
CA SER A 471 -1.24 -12.96 3.80
C SER A 471 -2.30 -12.67 4.86
N ALA A 472 -3.23 -13.60 5.09
CA ALA A 472 -4.24 -13.49 6.14
C ALA A 472 -3.65 -13.49 7.56
N ILE A 473 -2.60 -14.28 7.82
CA ILE A 473 -1.93 -14.33 9.14
C ILE A 473 -1.08 -13.07 9.39
N LYS A 474 -0.51 -12.46 8.35
CA LYS A 474 0.34 -11.25 8.46
C LYS A 474 -0.41 -9.92 8.52
N ASN A 475 -1.70 -9.89 8.19
CA ASN A 475 -2.50 -8.67 8.16
C ASN A 475 -3.87 -8.92 8.81
N THR A 476 -4.10 -8.27 9.95
CA THR A 476 -5.32 -8.42 10.76
C THR A 476 -6.61 -8.07 10.00
N SER A 477 -6.55 -7.20 8.98
CA SER A 477 -7.71 -6.90 8.12
C SER A 477 -8.07 -8.03 7.13
N LEU A 478 -7.13 -8.93 6.85
CA LEU A 478 -7.28 -10.10 5.97
C LEU A 478 -7.54 -11.40 6.74
N PHE A 479 -7.63 -11.32 8.07
CA PHE A 479 -7.99 -12.45 8.94
C PHE A 479 -9.49 -12.43 9.27
N PRO A 480 -10.17 -13.60 9.32
CA PRO A 480 -9.76 -14.89 8.78
C PRO A 480 -9.68 -14.87 7.23
N PRO A 481 -8.92 -15.78 6.59
CA PRO A 481 -8.74 -15.80 5.13
C PRO A 481 -10.07 -15.93 4.37
N ARG A 482 -10.34 -14.95 3.51
CA ARG A 482 -11.62 -14.77 2.80
C ARG A 482 -11.61 -15.35 1.39
N CYS A 483 -12.80 -15.43 0.78
CA CYS A 483 -12.93 -15.88 -0.61
C CYS A 483 -12.48 -14.79 -1.60
N PHE A 484 -11.89 -15.19 -2.73
CA PHE A 484 -11.30 -14.26 -3.70
C PHE A 484 -12.28 -13.21 -4.25
N GLU A 485 -13.55 -13.59 -4.50
CA GLU A 485 -14.60 -12.68 -5.00
C GLU A 485 -14.90 -11.52 -4.03
N GLU A 486 -14.79 -11.76 -2.72
CA GLU A 486 -15.01 -10.77 -1.66
C GLU A 486 -13.84 -9.76 -1.60
N LEU A 487 -12.60 -10.25 -1.74
CA LEU A 487 -11.38 -9.42 -1.78
C LEU A 487 -11.25 -8.61 -3.08
N ALA A 488 -11.80 -9.12 -4.19
CA ALA A 488 -11.77 -8.47 -5.49
C ALA A 488 -12.91 -7.45 -5.72
N THR A 489 -13.85 -7.32 -4.78
CA THR A 489 -15.02 -6.42 -4.91
C THR A 489 -14.75 -5.06 -4.26
N PRO A 490 -14.73 -3.93 -5.01
CA PRO A 490 -14.62 -2.60 -4.43
C PRO A 490 -15.83 -2.26 -3.54
N ASN A 491 -15.59 -1.68 -2.37
CA ASN A 491 -16.62 -1.34 -1.37
C ASN A 491 -17.58 -2.53 -1.09
N PRO A 492 -17.07 -3.67 -0.59
CA PRO A 492 -17.83 -4.91 -0.45
C PRO A 492 -19.02 -4.69 0.50
N THR A 493 -20.20 -5.19 0.10
CA THR A 493 -21.43 -5.04 0.86
C THR A 493 -21.72 -6.31 1.63
N TYR A 494 -22.01 -6.18 2.92
CA TYR A 494 -22.31 -7.29 3.83
C TYR A 494 -23.77 -7.24 4.26
N CYS A 495 -24.35 -8.38 4.60
CA CYS A 495 -25.70 -8.44 5.14
C CYS A 495 -25.79 -7.69 6.47
N SER A 496 -26.63 -6.65 6.49
CA SER A 496 -26.85 -5.75 7.63
C SER A 496 -27.40 -6.43 8.90
N LYS A 497 -27.91 -7.65 8.80
CA LYS A 497 -28.26 -8.46 9.98
C LYS A 497 -26.99 -9.03 10.60
N ALA A 498 -26.65 -8.59 11.81
CA ALA A 498 -25.41 -8.95 12.51
C ALA A 498 -25.18 -10.46 12.68
N GLU A 499 -26.24 -11.24 12.96
CA GLU A 499 -26.20 -12.70 13.01
C GLU A 499 -25.78 -13.36 11.69
N CYS A 500 -25.95 -12.67 10.56
CA CYS A 500 -25.57 -13.16 9.25
C CYS A 500 -24.22 -12.60 8.83
N ALA A 501 -24.08 -11.27 8.74
CA ALA A 501 -22.88 -10.53 8.34
C ALA A 501 -22.19 -10.97 7.02
N LYS A 502 -22.80 -11.87 6.23
CA LYS A 502 -22.17 -12.44 5.03
C LYS A 502 -22.07 -11.43 3.89
N PHE A 503 -20.97 -11.51 3.16
CA PHE A 503 -20.77 -10.79 1.90
C PHE A 503 -21.91 -11.05 0.91
N ILE A 504 -22.38 -9.99 0.26
CA ILE A 504 -23.38 -10.00 -0.81
C ILE A 504 -22.68 -9.56 -2.09
N ARG A 505 -22.69 -10.45 -3.09
CA ARG A 505 -21.98 -10.26 -4.37
C ARG A 505 -22.60 -9.13 -5.19
N PRO A 506 -21.84 -8.45 -6.07
CA PRO A 506 -22.39 -7.43 -6.98
C PRO A 506 -23.57 -7.90 -7.84
N SER A 507 -23.63 -9.19 -8.19
CA SER A 507 -24.76 -9.80 -8.94
C SER A 507 -26.07 -9.90 -8.15
N ASP A 508 -25.99 -9.87 -6.81
CA ASP A 508 -27.14 -9.93 -5.90
C ASP A 508 -27.60 -8.51 -5.46
N ILE A 509 -27.12 -7.46 -6.15
CA ILE A 509 -27.47 -6.04 -5.95
C ILE A 509 -28.37 -5.53 -7.09
N ARG A 510 -29.39 -4.73 -6.76
CA ARG A 510 -30.23 -4.01 -7.73
C ARG A 510 -30.59 -2.61 -7.19
N ALA A 511 -30.27 -1.57 -7.94
CA ALA A 511 -30.64 -0.17 -7.65
C ALA A 511 -30.44 0.21 -6.16
N ASP A 512 -29.20 0.08 -5.69
CA ASP A 512 -28.76 0.34 -4.31
C ASP A 512 -29.34 -0.56 -3.20
N VAL A 513 -30.07 -1.63 -3.54
CA VAL A 513 -30.47 -2.69 -2.58
C VAL A 513 -29.72 -3.99 -2.87
N ALA A 514 -28.93 -4.44 -1.89
CA ALA A 514 -28.29 -5.75 -1.86
C ALA A 514 -29.22 -6.77 -1.18
N THR A 515 -29.42 -7.94 -1.78
CA THR A 515 -30.25 -9.01 -1.19
C THR A 515 -29.38 -10.16 -0.73
N CYS A 516 -29.39 -10.49 0.56
CA CYS A 516 -28.54 -11.53 1.11
C CYS A 516 -28.94 -12.92 0.56
N ALA A 517 -28.04 -13.57 -0.18
CA ALA A 517 -28.29 -14.90 -0.74
C ALA A 517 -28.62 -15.96 0.33
N PHE A 518 -28.16 -15.77 1.57
CA PHE A 518 -28.29 -16.73 2.67
C PHE A 518 -29.57 -16.56 3.51
N CYS A 519 -29.79 -15.39 4.12
CA CYS A 519 -30.97 -15.14 4.98
C CYS A 519 -32.12 -14.41 4.28
N LYS A 520 -31.93 -13.94 3.03
CA LYS A 520 -32.89 -13.16 2.23
C LYS A 520 -33.19 -11.74 2.72
N ASP A 521 -32.57 -11.30 3.82
CA ASP A 521 -32.63 -9.90 4.27
C ASP A 521 -32.08 -8.94 3.20
N ALA A 522 -32.64 -7.73 3.17
CA ALA A 522 -32.24 -6.67 2.24
C ALA A 522 -31.44 -5.57 2.95
N THR A 523 -30.35 -5.15 2.34
CA THR A 523 -29.39 -4.17 2.85
C THR A 523 -29.24 -3.00 1.86
N CYS A 524 -29.18 -1.78 2.37
CA CYS A 524 -28.88 -0.60 1.54
C CYS A 524 -27.38 -0.55 1.23
N VAL A 525 -27.00 -0.49 -0.05
CA VAL A 525 -25.60 -0.50 -0.51
C VAL A 525 -24.85 0.77 -0.10
N ARG A 526 -25.57 1.88 0.10
CA ARG A 526 -24.99 3.19 0.44
C ARG A 526 -24.62 3.27 1.93
N CYS A 527 -25.57 3.06 2.85
CA CYS A 527 -25.32 3.12 4.30
C CYS A 527 -24.89 1.79 4.95
N LYS A 528 -24.95 0.66 4.22
CA LYS A 528 -24.73 -0.71 4.73
C LYS A 528 -25.71 -1.18 5.82
N CYS A 529 -26.69 -0.36 6.23
CA CYS A 529 -27.76 -0.74 7.14
C CYS A 529 -28.89 -1.51 6.44
N ALA A 530 -29.89 -1.97 7.21
CA ALA A 530 -31.08 -2.61 6.65
C ALA A 530 -31.80 -1.69 5.64
N LYS A 531 -32.43 -2.31 4.63
CA LYS A 531 -33.21 -1.60 3.60
C LYS A 531 -34.28 -0.71 4.26
N HIS A 532 -34.18 0.59 4.03
CA HIS A 532 -35.19 1.59 4.35
C HIS A 532 -36.04 1.94 3.12
N GLU A 533 -37.15 2.66 3.33
CA GLU A 533 -37.95 3.24 2.24
C GLU A 533 -37.60 4.71 2.04
N GLY A 534 -37.60 5.17 0.78
CA GLY A 534 -37.19 6.53 0.41
C GLY A 534 -35.67 6.74 0.39
N LEU A 535 -35.29 8.02 0.29
CA LEU A 535 -33.90 8.47 0.18
C LEU A 535 -33.05 8.04 1.39
N CYS A 536 -31.79 7.66 1.14
CA CYS A 536 -30.88 7.19 2.18
C CYS A 536 -30.43 8.34 3.11
N PRO A 537 -30.64 8.25 4.44
CA PRO A 537 -30.21 9.30 5.38
C PRO A 537 -28.70 9.54 5.44
N SER A 538 -27.91 8.55 5.00
CA SER A 538 -26.44 8.62 4.92
C SER A 538 -25.92 8.99 3.53
N ASP A 539 -26.79 9.36 2.58
CA ASP A 539 -26.33 9.83 1.27
C ASP A 539 -25.90 11.31 1.33
N PRO A 540 -24.68 11.70 0.88
CA PRO A 540 -24.20 13.07 0.99
C PRO A 540 -25.07 14.10 0.25
N HIS A 541 -25.65 13.76 -0.90
CA HIS A 541 -26.51 14.69 -1.65
C HIS A 541 -27.88 14.84 -0.98
N VAL A 542 -28.40 13.79 -0.35
CA VAL A 542 -29.61 13.85 0.47
C VAL A 542 -29.35 14.69 1.73
N GLN A 543 -28.19 14.56 2.37
CA GLN A 543 -27.80 15.40 3.49
C GLN A 543 -27.66 16.88 3.07
N LEU A 544 -27.00 17.16 1.94
CA LEU A 544 -26.89 18.51 1.37
C LEU A 544 -28.28 19.13 1.06
N LEU A 545 -29.20 18.33 0.50
CA LEU A 545 -30.58 18.74 0.24
C LEU A 545 -31.36 19.03 1.54
N MET A 546 -31.14 18.24 2.59
CA MET A 546 -31.77 18.44 3.91
C MET A 546 -31.16 19.62 4.69
N ASP A 547 -29.88 19.92 4.49
CA ASP A 547 -29.22 21.13 4.98
C ASP A 547 -29.75 22.38 4.26
N PHE A 548 -29.86 22.34 2.93
CA PHE A 548 -30.47 23.40 2.15
C PHE A 548 -31.94 23.62 2.55
N ALA A 549 -32.71 22.55 2.72
CA ALA A 549 -34.09 22.61 3.18
C ALA A 549 -34.20 23.29 4.56
N ARG A 550 -33.36 22.91 5.53
CA ARG A 550 -33.33 23.55 6.86
C ARG A 550 -32.97 25.04 6.78
N ARG A 551 -32.00 25.44 5.95
CA ARG A 551 -31.65 26.85 5.73
C ARG A 551 -32.79 27.63 5.06
N SER A 552 -33.46 27.04 4.08
CA SER A 552 -34.58 27.63 3.33
C SER A 552 -35.94 27.49 4.01
N ARG A 553 -35.99 26.96 5.24
CA ARG A 553 -37.21 26.68 6.04
C ARG A 553 -38.21 25.70 5.38
N PHE A 554 -37.77 24.89 4.42
CA PHE A 554 -38.61 23.87 3.80
C PHE A 554 -38.77 22.67 4.76
N GLN A 555 -39.97 22.10 4.81
CA GLN A 555 -40.30 20.96 5.66
C GLN A 555 -40.62 19.73 4.83
N GLN A 556 -40.26 18.54 5.30
CA GLN A 556 -40.60 17.30 4.61
C GLN A 556 -42.02 16.84 5.00
N CYS A 557 -42.88 16.60 4.03
CA CYS A 557 -44.22 16.07 4.30
C CYS A 557 -44.12 14.68 4.94
N THR A 558 -44.65 14.52 6.15
CA THR A 558 -44.58 13.27 6.93
C THR A 558 -45.14 12.06 6.18
N LYS A 559 -46.19 12.26 5.35
CA LYS A 559 -46.87 11.21 4.58
C LYS A 559 -46.21 10.87 3.24
N CYS A 560 -45.96 11.85 2.37
CA CYS A 560 -45.47 11.60 1.00
C CYS A 560 -43.96 11.84 0.80
N LYS A 561 -43.25 12.31 1.83
CA LYS A 561 -41.80 12.59 1.83
C LYS A 561 -41.31 13.67 0.84
N ASN A 562 -42.20 14.31 0.09
CA ASN A 562 -41.90 15.51 -0.69
C ASN A 562 -41.50 16.68 0.23
N MET A 563 -40.63 17.56 -0.27
CA MET A 563 -40.33 18.85 0.36
C MET A 563 -41.47 19.85 0.12
N VAL A 564 -41.76 20.68 1.12
CA VAL A 564 -42.82 21.68 1.11
C VAL A 564 -42.26 23.02 1.61
N GLU A 565 -42.46 24.06 0.83
CA GLU A 565 -42.17 25.45 1.20
C GLU A 565 -43.40 26.08 1.91
N LEU A 566 -43.17 26.82 3.00
CA LEU A 566 -44.23 27.57 3.69
C LEU A 566 -44.29 29.01 3.16
N SER A 567 -45.09 29.25 2.13
CA SER A 567 -45.26 30.60 1.55
C SER A 567 -46.00 31.57 2.48
N SER A 568 -46.85 31.07 3.38
CA SER A 568 -47.56 31.86 4.40
C SER A 568 -48.20 30.95 5.47
N GLY A 569 -48.27 31.40 6.73
CA GLY A 569 -49.01 30.73 7.79
C GLY A 569 -48.27 30.65 9.14
N CYS A 570 -48.90 30.05 10.14
CA CYS A 570 -48.29 29.78 11.45
C CYS A 570 -47.63 28.38 11.50
N PHE A 571 -46.58 28.22 12.29
CA PHE A 571 -45.74 27.01 12.35
C PHE A 571 -46.40 25.75 12.98
N HIS A 572 -47.70 25.76 13.29
CA HIS A 572 -48.38 24.62 13.90
C HIS A 572 -48.93 23.65 12.84
N MET A 573 -48.17 22.60 12.52
CA MET A 573 -48.69 21.41 11.84
C MET A 573 -49.23 20.41 12.88
N THR A 574 -50.50 20.57 13.28
CA THR A 574 -51.21 19.56 14.07
C THR A 574 -51.73 18.43 13.17
N TYR A 575 -51.43 17.18 13.53
CA TYR A 575 -51.86 16.01 12.75
C TYR A 575 -53.30 15.65 13.08
N GLY A 576 -54.25 16.16 12.29
CA GLY A 576 -55.69 15.92 12.50
C GLY A 576 -56.07 14.45 12.30
N SER A 577 -56.36 13.74 13.40
CA SER A 577 -56.86 12.37 13.40
C SER A 577 -58.34 12.30 13.00
N LEU A 578 -58.62 12.31 11.69
CA LEU A 578 -59.98 12.12 11.18
C LEU A 578 -60.42 10.65 11.32
N ASN A 579 -61.09 10.34 12.44
CA ASN A 579 -62.20 9.38 12.56
C ASN A 579 -62.66 9.21 14.02
N PRO A 580 -63.91 8.75 14.30
CA PRO A 580 -65.09 8.64 13.43
C PRO A 580 -66.36 9.29 14.05
N LYS A 581 -67.52 9.08 13.41
CA LYS A 581 -68.90 9.50 13.78
C LYS A 581 -69.25 10.96 13.46
N TYR A 582 -69.96 11.17 12.35
CA TYR A 582 -71.40 10.84 12.28
C TYR A 582 -71.69 10.06 11.00
#